data_AF-A0A1A7PTT7-F1
#
_entry.id   AF-A0A1A7PTT7-F1
#
_cell.length_a   1.000
_cell.length_b   1.000
_cell.length_c   1.000
_cell.angle_alpha   90.00
_cell.angle_beta   90.00
_cell.angle_gamma   90.00
#
_symmetry.space_group_name_H-M   'P 1'
#
loop_
_entity.id
_entity.type
_entity.pdbx_description
1 polymer ?
#
loop_
_entity_poly.entity_id
_entity_poly.type
_entity_poly.pdbx_seq_one_letter_code
_entity_poly.pdbx_strand_id
1 'polypeptide(L)'
;MSISRGAENIALYPKLKEQLVQENLTNIVKNNPILEHAAFGSGNLTTPGIVDKKVLDNLAKDWVGENYKINSDGSFISADGTRRYRPPKLKKYSPYAKTGIQANFERGYMDNKQRFHSISNQHINVKE
;
A
#
# COMPACT_ATOMS: atom_id res chain seq x y z
N MET A 1 21.44 23.75 -35.88
CA MET A 1 22.04 23.23 -34.63
C MET A 1 20.91 22.72 -33.75
N SER A 2 20.84 21.43 -33.47
CA SER A 2 19.87 20.89 -32.51
C SER A 2 20.59 19.96 -31.56
N ILE A 3 20.68 20.39 -30.30
CA ILE A 3 21.17 19.60 -29.18
C ILE A 3 20.20 19.87 -28.02
N SER A 4 19.14 19.08 -27.94
CA SER A 4 18.22 19.05 -26.79
C SER A 4 17.66 17.65 -26.47
N ARG A 5 18.33 16.57 -26.90
CA ARG A 5 17.88 15.21 -26.55
C ARG A 5 18.17 14.84 -25.08
N GLY A 6 19.17 15.46 -24.45
CA GLY A 6 19.57 15.18 -23.07
C GLY A 6 18.64 15.77 -22.02
N ALA A 7 18.21 17.03 -22.18
CA ALA A 7 17.35 17.72 -21.22
C ALA A 7 15.90 17.19 -21.24
N GLU A 8 15.38 16.87 -22.43
CA GLU A 8 14.06 16.26 -22.61
C GLU A 8 13.98 14.88 -21.92
N ASN A 9 14.99 14.03 -22.08
CA ASN A 9 15.05 12.72 -21.41
C ASN A 9 15.08 12.81 -19.88
N ILE A 10 15.76 13.81 -19.30
CA ILE A 10 15.85 13.99 -17.83
C ILE A 10 14.51 14.43 -17.25
N ALA A 11 13.75 15.28 -17.94
CA ALA A 11 12.45 15.75 -17.48
C ALA A 11 11.33 14.69 -17.67
N LEU A 12 11.45 13.82 -18.68
CA LEU A 12 10.46 12.77 -18.93
C LEU A 12 10.51 11.64 -17.90
N TYR A 13 11.70 11.28 -17.40
CA TYR A 13 11.85 10.10 -16.56
C TYR A 13 11.05 10.16 -15.24
N PRO A 14 11.06 11.26 -14.47
CA PRO A 14 10.23 11.40 -13.27
C PRO A 14 8.72 11.27 -13.58
N LYS A 15 8.27 11.90 -14.67
CA LYS A 15 6.87 11.87 -15.09
C LYS A 15 6.42 10.45 -15.46
N LEU A 16 7.23 9.72 -16.21
CA LEU A 16 6.95 8.33 -16.57
C LEU A 16 6.88 7.44 -15.32
N LYS A 17 7.79 7.64 -14.36
CA LYS A 17 7.76 6.90 -13.10
C LYS A 17 6.48 7.16 -12.31
N GLU A 18 6.04 8.42 -12.24
CA GLU A 18 4.79 8.78 -11.58
C GLU A 18 3.57 8.17 -12.28
N GLN A 19 3.53 8.22 -13.62
CA GLN A 19 2.47 7.58 -14.41
C GLN A 19 2.40 6.07 -14.14
N LEU A 20 3.53 5.37 -14.15
CA LEU A 20 3.58 3.94 -13.83
C LEU A 20 3.11 3.63 -12.41
N VAL A 21 3.43 4.49 -11.42
CA VAL A 21 2.91 4.33 -10.06
C VAL A 21 1.39 4.46 -10.04
N GLN A 22 0.82 5.45 -10.72
CA GLN A 22 -0.63 5.64 -10.78
C GLN A 22 -1.32 4.47 -11.50
N GLU A 23 -0.80 4.04 -12.65
CA GLU A 23 -1.34 2.90 -13.39
C GLU A 23 -1.30 1.61 -12.55
N ASN A 24 -0.21 1.36 -11.83
CA ASN A 24 -0.10 0.22 -10.93
C ASN A 24 -1.16 0.27 -9.82
N LEU A 25 -1.34 1.42 -9.16
CA LEU A 25 -2.37 1.60 -8.14
C LEU A 25 -3.78 1.41 -8.70
N THR A 26 -4.06 1.96 -9.87
CA THR A 26 -5.34 1.79 -10.57
C THR A 26 -5.62 0.32 -10.88
N ASN A 27 -4.62 -0.42 -11.35
CA ASN A 27 -4.78 -1.85 -11.64
C ASN A 27 -5.03 -2.68 -10.37
N ILE A 28 -4.34 -2.36 -9.27
CA ILE A 28 -4.56 -3.02 -7.97
C ILE A 28 -6.00 -2.79 -7.50
N VAL A 29 -6.48 -1.55 -7.54
CA VAL A 29 -7.85 -1.21 -7.10
C VAL A 29 -8.90 -1.78 -8.03
N LYS A 30 -8.64 -1.82 -9.35
CA LYS A 30 -9.54 -2.46 -10.31
C LYS A 30 -9.78 -3.93 -9.99
N ASN A 31 -8.72 -4.65 -9.58
CA ASN A 31 -8.82 -6.05 -9.18
C ASN A 31 -9.36 -6.22 -7.75
N ASN A 32 -9.03 -5.28 -6.87
CA ASN A 32 -9.39 -5.30 -5.46
C ASN A 32 -9.94 -3.94 -5.00
N PRO A 33 -11.22 -3.62 -5.28
CA PRO A 33 -11.80 -2.31 -4.96
C PRO A 33 -11.75 -1.96 -3.47
N ILE A 34 -11.69 -2.96 -2.61
CA ILE A 34 -11.51 -2.76 -1.16
C ILE A 34 -10.23 -1.99 -0.83
N LEU A 35 -9.22 -1.93 -1.71
CA LEU A 35 -7.95 -1.23 -1.47
C LEU A 35 -7.95 0.25 -1.90
N GLU A 36 -9.08 0.80 -2.31
CA GLU A 36 -9.19 2.16 -2.86
C GLU A 36 -8.65 3.23 -1.90
N HIS A 37 -9.00 3.17 -0.61
CA HIS A 37 -8.50 4.15 0.36
C HIS A 37 -6.98 4.03 0.54
N ALA A 38 -6.44 2.81 0.63
CA ALA A 38 -4.99 2.65 0.71
C ALA A 38 -4.29 3.25 -0.51
N ALA A 39 -4.84 3.04 -1.71
CA ALA A 39 -4.27 3.48 -2.98
C ALA A 39 -4.36 4.99 -3.20
N PHE A 40 -5.50 5.62 -2.92
CA PHE A 40 -5.79 6.99 -3.34
C PHE A 40 -6.19 7.94 -2.22
N GLY A 41 -6.54 7.42 -1.05
CA GLY A 41 -6.92 8.21 0.11
C GLY A 41 -5.75 8.90 0.82
N SER A 42 -6.07 9.45 1.99
CA SER A 42 -5.12 10.03 2.93
C SER A 42 -5.56 9.76 4.37
N GLY A 43 -4.62 9.76 5.31
CA GLY A 43 -4.90 9.49 6.71
C GLY A 43 -5.42 8.07 6.96
N ASN A 44 -6.10 7.88 8.09
CA ASN A 44 -6.62 6.59 8.50
C ASN A 44 -8.08 6.41 8.07
N LEU A 45 -8.43 5.23 7.55
CA LEU A 45 -9.82 4.80 7.36
C LEU A 45 -9.97 3.34 7.78
N THR A 46 -11.00 3.03 8.54
CA THR A 46 -11.45 1.64 8.70
C THR A 46 -12.53 1.33 7.68
N THR A 47 -12.28 0.33 6.84
CA THR A 47 -13.25 -0.11 5.84
C THR A 47 -14.39 -0.89 6.49
N PRO A 48 -15.66 -0.59 6.15
CA PRO A 48 -16.79 -1.40 6.58
C PRO A 48 -16.65 -2.86 6.11
N GLY A 49 -17.08 -3.80 6.95
CA GLY A 49 -17.05 -5.23 6.65
C GLY A 49 -15.91 -5.96 7.34
N ILE A 50 -15.83 -7.26 7.05
CA ILE A 50 -14.88 -8.23 7.61
C ILE A 50 -14.41 -9.12 6.46
N VAL A 51 -13.12 -9.41 6.41
CA VAL A 51 -12.54 -10.36 5.45
C VAL A 51 -12.00 -11.60 6.13
N ASP A 52 -12.04 -12.74 5.44
CA ASP A 52 -11.38 -13.96 5.89
C ASP A 52 -9.86 -13.88 5.66
N LYS A 53 -9.09 -14.64 6.43
CA LYS A 53 -7.63 -14.66 6.36
C LYS A 53 -7.09 -14.99 4.96
N LYS A 54 -7.72 -15.94 4.25
CA LYS A 54 -7.31 -16.29 2.87
C LYS A 54 -7.50 -15.13 1.88
N VAL A 55 -8.60 -14.39 2.01
CA VAL A 55 -8.84 -13.19 1.19
C VAL A 55 -7.81 -12.13 1.53
N LEU A 56 -7.53 -11.94 2.82
CA LEU A 56 -6.52 -11.00 3.27
C LEU A 56 -5.13 -11.32 2.74
N ASP A 57 -4.73 -12.60 2.73
CA ASP A 57 -3.42 -13.01 2.22
C ASP A 57 -3.26 -12.69 0.72
N ASN A 58 -4.33 -12.83 -0.06
CA ASN A 58 -4.35 -12.43 -1.47
C ASN A 58 -4.26 -10.91 -1.61
N LEU A 59 -5.07 -10.15 -0.85
CA LEU A 59 -5.01 -8.70 -0.82
C LEU A 59 -3.61 -8.18 -0.46
N ALA A 60 -2.96 -8.81 0.52
CA ALA A 60 -1.61 -8.44 0.96
C ALA A 60 -0.60 -8.57 -0.18
N LYS A 61 -0.64 -9.68 -0.93
CA LYS A 61 0.24 -9.94 -2.08
C LYS A 61 -0.02 -8.99 -3.24
N ASP A 62 -1.29 -8.81 -3.60
CA ASP A 62 -1.68 -7.87 -4.66
C ASP A 62 -1.28 -6.44 -4.31
N TRP A 63 -1.40 -6.08 -3.03
CA TRP A 63 -1.03 -4.75 -2.54
C TRP A 63 0.47 -4.47 -2.65
N VAL A 64 1.34 -5.40 -2.28
CA VAL A 64 2.80 -5.15 -2.30
C VAL A 64 3.46 -5.52 -3.63
N GLY A 65 2.78 -6.32 -4.46
CA GLY A 65 3.29 -6.80 -5.74
C GLY A 65 4.45 -7.79 -5.59
N GLU A 66 5.12 -8.10 -6.68
CA GLU A 66 6.27 -9.01 -6.69
C GLU A 66 7.51 -8.42 -5.98
N ASN A 67 8.45 -9.29 -5.60
CA ASN A 67 9.74 -8.92 -5.00
C ASN A 67 9.64 -8.06 -3.74
N TYR A 68 8.50 -8.13 -3.03
CA TYR A 68 8.32 -7.48 -1.75
C TYR A 68 9.29 -8.04 -0.69
N LYS A 69 9.67 -7.19 0.25
CA LYS A 69 10.48 -7.56 1.41
C LYS A 69 9.58 -7.96 2.56
N ILE A 70 9.98 -9.00 3.29
CA ILE A 70 9.32 -9.43 4.53
C ILE A 70 10.18 -8.96 5.70
N ASN A 71 9.57 -8.20 6.62
CA ASN A 71 10.20 -7.78 7.85
C ASN A 71 10.02 -8.84 8.96
N SER A 72 10.84 -8.78 10.00
CA SER A 72 10.78 -9.70 11.13
C SER A 72 9.43 -9.72 11.86
N ASP A 73 8.65 -8.64 11.78
CA ASP A 73 7.31 -8.53 12.36
C ASP A 73 6.18 -9.08 11.46
N GLY A 74 6.54 -9.70 10.33
CA GLY A 74 5.63 -10.24 9.34
C GLY A 74 5.02 -9.19 8.41
N SER A 75 5.40 -7.91 8.53
CA SER A 75 4.98 -6.88 7.56
C SER A 75 5.68 -7.04 6.22
N PHE A 76 5.00 -6.64 5.16
CA PHE A 76 5.53 -6.65 3.79
C PHE A 76 5.74 -5.22 3.32
N ILE A 77 6.84 -4.96 2.61
CA ILE A 77 7.10 -3.69 1.93
C ILE A 77 7.33 -3.97 0.45
N SER A 78 6.61 -3.26 -0.42
CA SER A 78 6.77 -3.38 -1.87
C SER A 78 8.20 -3.10 -2.31
N ALA A 79 8.62 -3.67 -3.45
CA ALA A 79 9.99 -3.54 -3.94
C ALA A 79 10.44 -2.08 -4.12
N ASP A 80 9.52 -1.20 -4.50
CA ASP A 80 9.74 0.23 -4.68
C ASP A 80 9.63 1.06 -3.38
N GLY A 81 9.28 0.42 -2.25
CA GLY A 81 9.17 1.06 -0.94
C GLY A 81 7.96 1.98 -0.76
N THR A 82 7.00 1.97 -1.69
CA THR A 82 5.85 2.90 -1.66
C THR A 82 4.62 2.34 -0.96
N ARG A 83 4.59 1.03 -0.72
CA ARG A 83 3.43 0.33 -0.15
C ARG A 83 3.87 -0.61 0.97
N ARG A 84 3.09 -0.65 2.05
CA ARG A 84 3.30 -1.55 3.18
C ARG A 84 2.00 -2.28 3.53
N TYR A 85 2.11 -3.57 3.79
CA TYR A 85 1.08 -4.37 4.46
C TYR A 85 1.55 -4.69 5.88
N ARG A 86 0.67 -4.53 6.87
CA ARG A 86 0.91 -5.01 8.23
C ARG A 86 -0.11 -6.09 8.59
N PRO A 87 0.34 -7.26 9.07
CA PRO A 87 -0.53 -8.39 9.33
C PRO A 87 -1.58 -8.10 10.41
N PRO A 88 -2.65 -8.91 10.49
CA PRO A 88 -3.69 -8.77 11.50
C PRO A 88 -3.08 -8.70 12.90
N LYS A 89 -3.45 -7.66 13.66
CA LYS A 89 -3.11 -7.56 15.08
C LYS A 89 -4.37 -7.32 15.88
N LEU A 90 -4.40 -7.91 17.09
CA LEU A 90 -5.42 -7.62 18.09
C LEU A 90 -5.42 -6.11 18.42
N LYS A 91 -6.61 -5.53 18.39
CA LYS A 91 -6.94 -4.13 18.65
C LYS A 91 -7.90 -4.06 19.84
N LYS A 92 -7.46 -4.60 20.99
CA LYS A 92 -8.27 -4.82 22.20
C LYS A 92 -9.06 -3.59 22.70
N TYR A 93 -8.70 -2.38 22.29
CA TYR A 93 -9.31 -1.13 22.75
C TYR A 93 -9.74 -0.19 21.60
N SER A 94 -9.76 -0.64 20.34
CA SER A 94 -10.14 0.23 19.23
C SER A 94 -11.66 0.25 19.06
N PRO A 95 -12.34 1.40 19.20
CA PRO A 95 -13.77 1.49 18.91
C PRO A 95 -14.07 1.30 17.41
N TYR A 96 -13.05 1.35 16.56
CA TYR A 96 -13.16 1.17 15.12
C TYR A 96 -12.92 -0.29 14.67
N ALA A 97 -12.43 -1.18 15.54
CA ALA A 97 -12.16 -2.57 15.20
C ALA A 97 -13.37 -3.45 15.53
N LYS A 98 -14.27 -3.67 14.55
CA LYS A 98 -15.52 -4.42 14.77
C LYS A 98 -15.31 -5.86 15.27
N THR A 99 -14.25 -6.53 14.83
CA THR A 99 -13.86 -7.87 15.29
C THR A 99 -12.81 -7.82 16.40
N GLY A 100 -12.29 -6.63 16.73
CA GLY A 100 -11.08 -6.50 17.55
C GLY A 100 -9.79 -6.94 16.85
N ILE A 101 -9.79 -7.28 15.55
CA ILE A 101 -8.61 -7.66 14.77
C ILE A 101 -8.58 -6.90 13.46
N GLN A 102 -7.47 -6.21 13.17
CA GLN A 102 -7.32 -5.47 11.93
C GLN A 102 -5.94 -5.66 11.32
N ALA A 103 -5.92 -5.77 9.99
CA ALA A 103 -4.72 -5.61 9.17
C ALA A 103 -4.69 -4.20 8.58
N ASN A 104 -3.50 -3.78 8.12
CA ASN A 104 -3.33 -2.45 7.55
C ASN A 104 -2.68 -2.50 6.17
N PHE A 105 -3.18 -1.64 5.28
CA PHE A 105 -2.68 -1.42 3.93
C PHE A 105 -2.31 0.06 3.81
N GLU A 106 -1.04 0.34 3.60
CA GLU A 106 -0.49 1.68 3.70
C GLU A 106 0.24 2.07 2.42
N ARG A 107 -0.05 3.26 1.92
CA ARG A 107 0.71 3.94 0.85
C ARG A 107 1.53 5.05 1.47
N GLY A 108 2.78 5.20 1.04
CA GLY A 108 3.72 6.12 1.66
C GLY A 108 5.08 6.13 0.97
N TYR A 109 6.11 6.41 1.76
CA TYR A 109 7.49 6.44 1.30
C TYR A 109 8.45 5.98 2.40
N MET A 110 9.64 5.54 1.99
CA MET A 110 10.75 5.26 2.90
C MET A 110 11.61 6.51 3.08
N ASP A 111 11.95 6.85 4.32
CA ASP A 111 12.96 7.88 4.57
C ASP A 111 14.40 7.34 4.42
N ASN A 112 15.37 8.23 4.54
CA ASN A 112 16.80 7.90 4.46
C ASN A 112 17.28 6.92 5.55
N LYS A 113 16.47 6.68 6.59
CA LYS A 113 16.74 5.71 7.66
C LYS A 113 15.97 4.40 7.46
N GLN A 114 15.42 4.19 6.27
CA GLN A 114 14.58 3.04 5.93
C GLN A 114 13.35 2.88 6.84
N ARG A 115 12.76 4.01 7.29
CA ARG A 115 11.49 4.01 8.01
C ARG A 115 10.37 4.38 7.04
N PHE A 116 9.29 3.60 7.10
CA PHE A 116 8.12 3.86 6.27
C PHE A 116 7.22 4.93 6.90
N HIS A 117 6.92 5.97 6.13
CA HIS A 117 6.01 7.06 6.50
C HIS A 117 4.72 6.93 5.70
N SER A 118 3.61 6.75 6.40
CA SER A 118 2.31 6.52 5.78
C SER A 118 1.65 7.83 5.37
N ILE A 119 1.19 7.91 4.12
CA ILE A 119 0.32 8.98 3.60
C ILE A 119 -1.15 8.56 3.72
N SER A 120 -1.44 7.31 3.39
CA SER A 120 -2.76 6.67 3.56
C SER A 120 -2.60 5.37 4.31
N ASN A 121 -3.54 5.06 5.21
CA ASN A 121 -3.55 3.85 6.02
C ASN A 121 -4.97 3.30 6.16
N GLN A 122 -5.25 2.27 5.38
CA GLN A 122 -6.52 1.57 5.41
C GLN A 122 -6.49 0.41 6.39
N HIS A 123 -7.50 0.31 7.24
CA HIS A 123 -7.65 -0.75 8.24
C HIS A 123 -8.79 -1.64 7.78
N ILE A 124 -8.54 -2.95 7.68
CA ILE A 124 -9.54 -3.94 7.28
C ILE A 124 -9.75 -4.89 8.45
N ASN A 125 -11.01 -5.05 8.89
CA ASN A 125 -11.34 -6.00 9.95
C ASN A 125 -11.20 -7.42 9.41
N VAL A 126 -10.62 -8.30 10.23
CA VAL A 126 -10.34 -9.68 9.85
C VAL A 126 -11.12 -10.60 10.77
N LYS A 127 -11.69 -11.66 10.20
CA LYS A 127 -12.32 -12.74 10.95
C LYS A 127 -11.24 -13.53 11.71
N GLU A 128 -11.52 -13.93 12.94
CA GLU A 128 -10.65 -14.86 13.69
C GLU A 128 -10.42 -16.18 12.94
#